data_AF-A0A355DYX2-F1
#
_entry.id   AF-A0A355DYX2-F1
#
_cell.length_a   1.000
_cell.length_b   1.000
_cell.length_c   1.000
_cell.angle_alpha   90.00
_cell.angle_beta   90.00
_cell.angle_gamma   90.00
#
_symmetry.space_group_name_H-M   'P 1'
#
loop_
_entity.id
_entity.type
_entity.pdbx_description
1 polymer ?
#
loop_
_entity_poly.entity_id
_entity_poly.type
_entity_poly.pdbx_seq_one_letter_code
_entity_poly.pdbx_strand_id
1 'polypeptide(L)' 'MGFHELLLISENLRKVMLKDMAASTISDVAKKEGMRTIMMDGLEKVKLGWTTVREVLGGQEKEEEKKEEKK' A
#
# COMPACT_ATOMS: atom_id res chain seq x y z
N MET A 1 13.45 -4.16 -1.62
CA MET A 1 12.16 -4.39 -2.32
C MET A 1 11.19 -3.32 -1.85
N GLY A 2 10.43 -2.68 -2.74
CA GLY A 2 9.43 -1.67 -2.36
C GLY A 2 8.01 -2.21 -2.46
N PHE A 3 7.05 -1.58 -1.80
CA PHE A 3 5.63 -1.76 -2.08
C PHE A 3 5.15 -0.67 -3.04
N HIS A 4 4.31 -1.03 -4.00
CA HIS A 4 3.93 -0.16 -5.11
C HIS A 4 2.41 -0.11 -5.26
N GLU A 5 1.90 1.12 -5.38
CA GLU A 5 0.54 1.42 -5.77
C GLU A 5 0.60 2.36 -6.96
N LEU A 6 -0.03 1.95 -8.07
CA LEU A 6 0.04 2.67 -9.35
C LEU A 6 -1.37 2.96 -9.83
N LEU A 7 -1.72 4.24 -9.88
CA LEU A 7 -2.97 4.71 -10.46
C LEU A 7 -2.78 5.01 -11.94
N LEU A 8 -3.39 4.20 -12.80
CA LEU A 8 -3.44 4.46 -14.23
C LEU A 8 -4.62 5.38 -14.54
N ILE A 9 -4.35 6.56 -15.12
CA ILE A 9 -5.40 7.49 -15.52
C ILE A 9 -5.95 7.07 -16.89
N SER A 10 -6.93 6.15 -16.86
CA SER A 10 -7.70 5.77 -18.04
C SER A 10 -8.65 6.89 -18.47
N GLU A 11 -9.15 6.83 -19.70
CA GLU A 11 -10.17 7.77 -20.19
C GLU A 11 -11.48 7.70 -19.39
N ASN A 12 -11.82 6.52 -18.87
CA ASN A 12 -12.98 6.36 -18.01
C ASN A 12 -12.75 7.03 -16.65
N LEU A 13 -11.60 6.77 -16.02
CA LEU A 13 -11.25 7.39 -14.74
C LEU A 13 -11.16 8.91 -14.86
N ARG A 14 -10.58 9.43 -15.95
CA ARG A 14 -10.54 10.88 -16.25
C ARG A 14 -11.95 11.50 -16.28
N LYS A 15 -12.91 10.84 -16.91
CA LYS A 15 -14.32 11.30 -16.94
C LYS A 15 -14.96 11.29 -15.55
N VAL A 16 -14.65 10.29 -14.73
CA VAL A 16 -15.15 10.21 -13.34
C VAL A 16 -14.57 11.36 -12.51
N MET A 17 -13.25 11.61 -12.59
CA MET A 17 -12.59 12.70 -11.86
C MET A 17 -13.16 14.08 -12.18
N LEU A 18 -13.61 14.29 -13.42
CA LEU A 18 -14.25 15.55 -13.83
C LEU A 18 -15.68 15.70 -13.29
N LYS A 19 -16.36 14.59 -12.96
CA LYS A 19 -17.74 14.59 -12.43
C LYS A 19 -17.78 14.57 -10.91
N ASP A 20 -16.86 13.85 -10.28
CA ASP A 20 -16.78 13.65 -8.85
C ASP A 20 -15.30 13.57 -8.43
N MET A 21 -14.93 14.39 -7.44
CA MET A 21 -13.57 14.46 -6.92
C MET A 21 -13.37 13.66 -5.63
N ALA A 22 -14.40 12.94 -5.15
CA ALA A 22 -14.26 12.07 -4.00
C ALA A 22 -13.23 10.97 -4.28
N ALA A 23 -12.19 10.90 -3.44
CA ALA A 23 -11.12 9.93 -3.57
C ALA A 23 -11.64 8.48 -3.49
N SER A 24 -12.71 8.23 -2.72
CA SER A 24 -13.36 6.92 -2.64
C SER A 24 -13.93 6.49 -3.99
N THR A 25 -14.67 7.36 -4.66
CA THR A 25 -15.25 7.10 -6.00
C THR A 25 -14.16 6.79 -7.02
N ILE A 26 -13.09 7.60 -7.05
CA ILE A 26 -11.95 7.41 -7.95
C ILE A 26 -11.24 6.07 -7.64
N SER A 27 -10.99 5.78 -6.36
CA SER A 27 -10.35 4.54 -5.92
C SER A 27 -11.15 3.30 -6.30
N ASP A 28 -12.47 3.33 -6.15
CA ASP A 28 -13.34 2.20 -6.49
C ASP A 28 -13.36 1.90 -7.99
N VAL A 29 -13.39 2.95 -8.83
CA VAL A 29 -13.29 2.79 -10.28
C VAL A 29 -11.92 2.25 -10.67
N ALA A 30 -10.84 2.81 -10.12
CA ALA A 30 -9.49 2.34 -10.40
C ALA A 30 -9.28 0.87 -10.00
N LYS A 31 -9.80 0.45 -8.84
CA LYS A 31 -9.76 -0.96 -8.40
C LYS A 31 -10.52 -1.88 -9.34
N LYS A 32 -11.70 -1.46 -9.81
CA LYS A 32 -12.49 -2.21 -10.81
C LYS A 32 -11.74 -2.37 -12.14
N GLU A 33 -10.91 -1.40 -12.50
CA GLU A 33 -10.04 -1.45 -13.68
C GLU A 33 -8.72 -2.21 -13.44
N GLY A 34 -8.55 -2.84 -12.27
CA GLY A 34 -7.40 -3.69 -11.96
C GLY A 34 -6.27 -3.00 -11.18
N MET A 35 -6.49 -1.79 -10.66
CA MET A 35 -5.52 -1.15 -9.76
C MET A 35 -5.32 -2.00 -8.51
N ARG A 36 -4.05 -2.28 -8.20
CA ARG A 36 -3.62 -2.94 -6.97
C ARG A 36 -3.23 -1.89 -5.93
N THR A 37 -3.77 -2.01 -4.73
CA THR A 37 -3.38 -1.15 -3.60
C THR A 37 -2.01 -1.56 -3.04
N ILE A 38 -1.38 -0.66 -2.30
CA ILE A 38 -0.10 -0.93 -1.64
C ILE A 38 -0.16 -2.16 -0.72
N MET A 39 -1.29 -2.34 -0.02
CA MET A 39 -1.54 -3.48 0.86
C MET A 39 -1.64 -4.80 0.07
N MET A 40 -2.35 -4.78 -1.05
CA MET A 40 -2.49 -5.96 -1.92
C MET A 40 -1.13 -6.37 -2.52
N ASP A 41 -0.33 -5.40 -2.94
CA ASP A 41 1.03 -5.65 -3.43
C ASP A 41 1.94 -6.21 -2.32
N GLY A 42 1.89 -5.66 -1.11
CA GLY A 42 2.58 -6.21 0.05
C GLY A 42 2.18 -7.66 0.35
N LEU A 43 0.88 -7.97 0.35
CA LEU A 43 0.38 -9.32 0.60
C LEU A 43 0.77 -10.32 -0.51
N GLU A 44 0.81 -9.89 -1.77
CA GLU A 44 1.35 -10.72 -2.86
C GLU A 44 2.82 -11.08 -2.58
N LYS A 45 3.61 -10.12 -2.10
CA LYS A 45 5.02 -10.33 -1.78
C LYS A 45 5.21 -11.24 -0.58
N VAL A 46 4.28 -11.23 0.39
CA VAL A 46 4.25 -12.24 1.47
C VAL A 46 4.04 -13.62 0.88
N LYS A 47 3.05 -13.78 -0.01
CA LYS A 47 2.74 -15.07 -0.65
C LYS A 47 3.94 -15.61 -1.45
N LEU A 48 4.72 -14.73 -2.07
CA LEU A 48 5.95 -15.07 -2.79
C LEU A 48 7.16 -15.33 -1.88
N GLY A 49 7.03 -15.10 -0.57
CA GLY A 49 8.11 -15.29 0.41
C GLY A 49 9.15 -14.17 0.42
N TRP A 50 8.83 -13.00 -0.12
CA TRP A 50 9.77 -11.87 -0.23
C TRP A 50 9.71 -10.90 0.96
N THR A 51 8.64 -10.92 1.75
CA THR A 51 8.43 -10.08 2.95
C THR A 51 7.51 -10.80 3.94
N THR A 52 7.30 -10.21 5.11
CA THR A 52 6.43 -10.73 6.17
C THR A 52 5.14 -9.93 6.31
N VAL A 53 4.10 -10.56 6.86
CA VAL A 53 2.85 -9.87 7.21
C VAL A 53 3.11 -8.71 8.19
N ARG A 54 4.09 -8.86 9.09
CA ARG A 54 4.47 -7.82 10.06
C ARG A 54 4.96 -6.55 9.36
N GLU A 55 5.83 -6.69 8.37
CA GLU A 55 6.34 -5.55 7.60
C GLU A 55 5.21 -4.86 6.80
N VAL A 56 4.30 -5.65 6.19
CA VAL A 56 3.14 -5.10 5.48
C VAL A 56 2.21 -4.31 6.40
N LEU A 57 2.06 -4.73 7.66
CA LEU A 57 1.25 -4.03 8.67
C LEU A 57 1.95 -2.83 9.32
N GLY A 58 3.14 -2.44 8.84
CA GLY A 58 3.90 -1.30 9.37
C GLY A 58 4.66 -1.60 10.66
N GLY A 59 5.01 -2.88 10.90
CA GLY A 59 5.77 -3.29 12.06
C GLY A 59 7.18 -2.69 12.05
N GLN A 60 7.40 -1.67 12.86
CA GLN A 60 8.75 -1.25 13.22
C GLN A 60 9.30 -2.19 14.30
N GLU A 61 10.56 -2.59 14.17
CA GLU A 61 11.30 -3.11 15.32
C GLU A 61 11.38 -1.97 16.34
N LYS A 62 10.88 -2.20 17.55
CA LYS A 62 11.22 -1.29 18.65
C LYS A 62 12.72 -1.48 18.87
N GLU A 63 13.52 -0.45 18.66
CA GLU A 63 14.90 -0.45 19.14
C GLU A 63 14.84 -0.78 20.64
N GLU A 64 15.42 -1.92 21.04
CA GLU A 64 15.60 -2.21 22.45
C GLU A 64 16.49 -1.10 23.01
N GLU A 65 15.93 -0.24 23.87
CA GLU A 65 16.71 0.68 24.70
C GLU A 65 17.72 -0.17 25.49
N LYS A 66 18.97 -0.22 25.01
CA LYS A 66 20.09 -0.73 25.79
C LYS A 66 20.22 0.18 27.00
N LYS A 67 19.63 -0.23 28.12
CA LYS A 67 19.94 0.34 29.43
C LYS A 67 21.41 0.04 29.68
N GLU A 68 22.25 1.05 29.46
CA GLU A 68 23.63 1.03 29.93
C GLU A 68 23.60 0.83 31.45
N GLU A 69 23.97 -0.38 31.89
CA GLU A 69 24.37 -0.62 33.27
C GLU A 69 25.65 0.20 33.50
N LYS A 70 25.47 1.42 34.04
CA LYS A 70 26.57 2.16 34.66
C LYS A 70 27.04 1.36 35.87
N LYS A 71 28.14 0.64 35.70
CA LYS A 71 29.02 0.19 36.78
C LYS A 71 29.76 1.37 37.40
#